data_AF-A0A2V9LZN2-F1
#
_entry.id   AF-A0A2V9LZN2-F1
#
_cell.length_a   1.000
_cell.length_b   1.000
_cell.length_c   1.000
_cell.angle_alpha   90.00
_cell.angle_beta   90.00
_cell.angle_gamma   90.00
#
_symmetry.space_group_name_H-M   'P 1'
#
loop_
_entity.id
_entity.type
_entity.pdbx_description
1 polymer ?
#
loop_
_entity_poly.entity_id
_entity_poly.type
_entity_poly.pdbx_seq_one_letter_code
_entity_poly.pdbx_strand_id
1 'polypeptide(L)'
;MTFAESLVDKLPARCRLGHLNSILHILEKTSPKAKTEFGRPLLALAETFRRRGIVVLISDLYAPAEEVIQSLRHFRFKGNDMVVFHILDPQEQRFQFPQVFRMEDMETRRQVVMVPEVVREEYLRLMNRHIETFKKECGILGVDYLVLETSRPLDYALYSYLYTRHKSM
;
A
#
# COMPACT_ATOMS: atom_id res chain seq x y z
N MET A 1 -12.73 -1.15 -0.33
CA MET A 1 -12.67 -2.51 -0.91
C MET A 1 -11.44 -3.15 -0.33
N THR A 2 -11.49 -4.42 0.05
CA THR A 2 -10.35 -5.18 0.57
C THR A 2 -9.93 -6.22 -0.47
N PHE A 3 -8.63 -6.48 -0.59
CA PHE A 3 -8.09 -7.43 -1.55
C PHE A 3 -6.97 -8.27 -0.92
N ALA A 4 -6.86 -9.51 -1.37
CA ALA A 4 -5.78 -10.45 -1.05
C ALA A 4 -5.38 -11.13 -2.38
N GLU A 5 -5.57 -12.45 -2.56
CA GLU A 5 -5.48 -13.10 -3.89
C GLU A 5 -6.59 -12.64 -4.86
N SER A 6 -7.73 -12.21 -4.32
CA SER A 6 -8.90 -11.76 -5.07
C SER A 6 -9.61 -10.65 -4.31
N LEU A 7 -10.63 -10.05 -4.93
CA LEU A 7 -11.46 -9.04 -4.28
C LEU A 7 -12.26 -9.71 -3.15
N VAL A 8 -12.02 -9.29 -1.91
CA VAL A 8 -12.67 -9.88 -0.73
C VAL A 8 -13.99 -9.15 -0.44
N ASP A 9 -13.93 -7.82 -0.28
CA ASP A 9 -15.13 -7.01 -0.02
C ASP A 9 -15.26 -5.85 -1.00
N LYS A 10 -16.47 -5.70 -1.56
CA LYS A 10 -16.82 -4.62 -2.48
C LYS A 10 -17.90 -3.73 -1.88
N LEU A 11 -17.50 -2.57 -1.39
CA LEU A 11 -18.44 -1.49 -1.07
C LEU A 11 -18.48 -0.51 -2.26
N PRO A 12 -19.65 -0.30 -2.90
CA PRO A 12 -19.77 0.67 -4.00
C PRO A 12 -19.62 2.09 -3.45
N ALA A 13 -18.92 2.97 -4.16
CA ALA A 13 -18.75 4.36 -3.74
C ALA A 13 -20.10 5.09 -3.57
N ARG A 14 -20.37 5.63 -2.38
CA ARG A 14 -21.59 6.42 -2.07
C ARG A 14 -21.25 7.64 -1.19
N CYS A 15 -21.93 8.75 -1.40
CA CYS A 15 -21.74 10.00 -0.61
C CYS A 15 -22.72 10.14 0.58
N ARG A 16 -23.28 9.05 1.11
CA ARG A 16 -24.24 9.11 2.23
C ARG A 16 -23.51 9.10 3.57
N LEU A 17 -24.04 9.80 4.58
CA LEU A 17 -23.44 9.92 5.92
C LEU A 17 -23.09 8.55 6.56
N GLY A 18 -23.97 7.55 6.38
CA GLY A 18 -23.74 6.20 6.91
C GLY A 18 -22.71 5.35 6.15
N HIS A 19 -22.16 5.85 5.04
CA HIS A 19 -21.19 5.11 4.24
C HIS A 19 -19.86 4.90 4.97
N LEU A 20 -19.44 5.86 5.80
CA LEU A 20 -18.26 5.73 6.66
C LEU A 20 -18.42 4.54 7.62
N ASN A 21 -19.57 4.44 8.29
CA ASN A 21 -19.85 3.32 9.19
C ASN A 21 -19.83 1.97 8.44
N SER A 22 -20.32 1.94 7.19
CA SER A 22 -20.20 0.74 6.35
C SER A 22 -18.75 0.38 5.99
N ILE A 23 -17.89 1.38 5.77
CA ILE A 23 -16.45 1.15 5.53
C ILE A 23 -15.81 0.59 6.80
N LEU A 24 -16.02 1.24 7.95
CA LEU A 24 -15.45 0.82 9.24
C LEU A 24 -15.89 -0.60 9.62
N HIS A 25 -17.17 -0.92 9.42
CA HIS A 25 -17.71 -2.26 9.67
C HIS A 25 -17.08 -3.33 8.77
N ILE A 26 -16.80 -3.02 7.51
CA ILE A 26 -16.09 -3.96 6.62
C ILE A 26 -14.65 -4.16 7.10
N LEU A 27 -13.95 -3.07 7.44
CA LEU A 27 -12.58 -3.13 7.94
C LEU A 27 -12.49 -3.96 9.23
N GLU A 28 -13.43 -3.76 10.17
CA GLU A 28 -13.51 -4.54 11.41
C GLU A 28 -13.73 -6.03 11.16
N LYS A 29 -14.57 -6.37 10.17
CA LYS A 29 -14.89 -7.76 9.82
C LYS A 29 -13.87 -8.43 8.91
N THR A 30 -12.91 -7.68 8.38
CA THR A 30 -11.91 -8.22 7.45
C THR A 30 -10.92 -9.08 8.24
N SER A 31 -10.87 -10.37 7.92
CA SER A 31 -9.85 -11.28 8.45
C SER A 31 -8.69 -11.42 7.45
N PRO A 32 -7.44 -11.54 7.92
CA PRO A 32 -6.31 -11.89 7.05
C PRO A 32 -6.62 -13.19 6.29
N LYS A 33 -6.43 -13.18 4.97
CA LYS A 33 -6.47 -14.38 4.13
C LYS A 33 -5.07 -14.68 3.62
N ALA A 34 -4.74 -15.97 3.49
CA ALA A 34 -3.41 -16.38 3.08
C ALA A 34 -3.18 -15.96 1.62
N LYS A 35 -2.11 -15.17 1.42
CA LYS A 35 -1.54 -14.69 0.16
C LYS A 35 -2.14 -13.40 -0.42
N THR A 36 -1.27 -12.44 -0.68
CA THR A 36 -1.59 -11.15 -1.31
C THR A 36 -1.06 -11.12 -2.74
N GLU A 37 -1.93 -10.98 -3.74
CA GLU A 37 -1.53 -10.71 -5.12
C GLU A 37 -1.96 -9.29 -5.50
N PHE A 38 -1.02 -8.47 -5.95
CA PHE A 38 -1.31 -7.07 -6.28
C PHE A 38 -1.78 -6.91 -7.73
N GLY A 39 -1.09 -7.52 -8.69
CA GLY A 39 -1.32 -7.27 -10.11
C GLY A 39 -2.75 -7.57 -10.59
N ARG A 40 -3.23 -8.80 -10.38
CA ARG A 40 -4.54 -9.23 -10.90
C ARG A 40 -5.72 -8.51 -10.24
N PRO A 41 -5.79 -8.39 -8.89
CA PRO A 41 -6.92 -7.74 -8.24
C PRO A 41 -6.97 -6.23 -8.47
N LEU A 42 -5.84 -5.53 -8.47
CA LEU A 42 -5.80 -4.08 -8.72
C LEU A 42 -6.18 -3.75 -10.16
N LEU A 43 -5.75 -4.55 -11.13
CA LEU A 43 -6.16 -4.37 -12.53
C LEU A 43 -7.66 -4.60 -12.72
N ALA A 44 -8.20 -5.69 -12.19
CA ALA A 44 -9.65 -5.99 -12.24
C ALA A 44 -10.48 -4.90 -11.54
N LEU A 45 -9.96 -4.35 -10.44
CA LEU A 45 -10.53 -3.18 -9.78
C LEU A 45 -10.55 -1.97 -10.70
N ALA A 46 -9.41 -1.62 -11.31
CA ALA A 46 -9.29 -0.49 -12.22
C ALA A 46 -10.31 -0.59 -13.37
N GLU A 47 -10.54 -1.79 -13.92
CA GLU A 47 -11.52 -2.04 -14.97
C GLU A 47 -12.96 -1.81 -14.53
N THR A 48 -13.27 -2.09 -13.27
CA THR A 48 -14.62 -1.97 -12.69
C THR A 48 -15.06 -0.52 -12.48
N PHE A 49 -14.13 0.42 -12.24
CA PHE A 49 -14.48 1.82 -12.06
C PHE A 49 -14.88 2.48 -13.40
N ARG A 50 -16.11 3.00 -13.42
CA ARG A 50 -16.72 3.69 -14.59
C ARG A 50 -16.82 5.20 -14.44
N ARG A 51 -16.60 5.74 -13.23
CA ARG A 51 -16.71 7.18 -12.93
C ARG A 51 -15.41 7.67 -12.32
N ARG A 52 -15.05 8.92 -12.61
CA ARG A 52 -13.93 9.61 -11.96
C ARG A 52 -14.19 9.72 -10.47
N GLY A 53 -13.16 9.52 -9.67
CA GLY A 53 -13.20 9.67 -8.22
C GLY A 53 -11.80 9.70 -7.63
N ILE A 54 -11.74 9.73 -6.30
CA ILE A 54 -10.49 9.59 -5.56
C ILE A 54 -10.30 8.11 -5.22
N VAL A 55 -9.15 7.56 -5.56
CA VAL A 55 -8.73 6.19 -5.22
C VAL A 55 -7.55 6.29 -4.26
N VAL A 56 -7.72 5.75 -3.07
CA VAL A 56 -6.66 5.68 -2.06
C VAL A 56 -6.23 4.22 -1.92
N LEU A 57 -4.98 3.93 -2.29
CA LEU A 57 -4.33 2.64 -2.07
C LEU A 57 -3.55 2.71 -0.77
N ILE A 58 -3.80 1.78 0.15
CA ILE A 58 -3.10 1.67 1.43
C ILE A 58 -2.47 0.28 1.46
N SER A 59 -1.15 0.21 1.51
CA SER A 59 -0.42 -1.05 1.43
C SER A 59 1.03 -0.91 1.90
N ASP A 60 1.66 -2.01 2.30
CA ASP A 60 3.11 -2.15 2.45
C ASP A 60 3.86 -2.28 1.10
N LEU A 61 3.11 -2.39 0.00
CA LEU A 61 3.61 -2.55 -1.37
C LEU A 61 4.67 -3.66 -1.52
N TYR A 62 4.52 -4.75 -0.78
CA TYR A 62 5.44 -5.90 -0.84
C TYR A 62 5.18 -6.77 -2.08
N ALA A 63 5.35 -6.19 -3.27
CA ALA A 63 5.15 -6.80 -4.58
C ALA A 63 6.05 -6.15 -5.64
N PRO A 64 6.27 -6.78 -6.82
CA PRO A 64 7.03 -6.16 -7.89
C PRO A 64 6.47 -4.80 -8.28
N ALA A 65 7.32 -3.78 -8.32
CA ALA A 65 6.89 -2.40 -8.54
C ALA A 65 6.18 -2.27 -9.90
N GLU A 66 6.68 -2.93 -10.94
CA GLU A 66 6.14 -2.89 -12.29
C GLU A 66 4.66 -3.30 -12.35
N GLU A 67 4.26 -4.34 -11.61
CA GLU A 67 2.88 -4.83 -11.59
C GLU A 67 1.92 -3.82 -10.95
N VAL A 68 2.35 -3.21 -9.84
CA VAL A 68 1.56 -2.20 -9.14
C VAL A 68 1.45 -0.93 -10.01
N ILE A 69 2.57 -0.45 -10.55
CA ILE A 69 2.60 0.74 -11.41
C ILE A 69 1.72 0.56 -12.66
N GLN A 70 1.72 -0.62 -13.28
CA GLN A 70 0.83 -0.91 -14.40
C GLN A 70 -0.64 -0.76 -13.99
N SER A 71 -1.01 -1.22 -12.79
CA SER A 71 -2.36 -1.07 -12.27
C SER A 71 -2.72 0.40 -12.00
N LEU A 72 -1.81 1.17 -11.38
CA LEU A 72 -2.00 2.61 -11.14
C LEU A 72 -2.21 3.39 -12.45
N ARG A 73 -1.47 3.03 -13.52
CA ARG A 73 -1.62 3.64 -14.84
C ARG A 73 -3.05 3.48 -15.39
N HIS A 74 -3.69 2.34 -15.19
CA HIS A 74 -5.07 2.11 -15.64
C HIS A 74 -6.07 3.02 -14.91
N PHE A 75 -5.93 3.17 -13.60
CA PHE A 75 -6.75 4.09 -12.81
C PHE A 75 -6.56 5.54 -13.26
N ARG A 76 -5.31 5.98 -13.48
CA ARG A 76 -5.00 7.33 -13.96
C ARG A 76 -5.52 7.60 -15.37
N PHE A 77 -5.39 6.65 -16.29
CA PHE A 77 -5.93 6.78 -17.66
C PHE A 77 -7.46 7.00 -17.65
N LYS A 78 -8.16 6.39 -16.69
CA LYS A 78 -9.61 6.61 -16.48
C LYS A 78 -9.96 7.95 -15.80
N GLY A 79 -8.97 8.79 -15.52
CA GLY A 79 -9.14 10.11 -14.91
C GLY A 79 -9.43 10.07 -13.41
N ASN A 80 -9.03 9.00 -12.72
CA ASN A 80 -9.11 8.96 -11.26
C ASN A 80 -7.97 9.77 -10.65
N ASP A 81 -8.29 10.48 -9.58
CA ASP A 81 -7.31 11.09 -8.68
C ASP A 81 -6.82 10.00 -7.73
N MET A 82 -5.50 9.84 -7.59
CA MET A 82 -4.93 8.67 -6.92
C MET A 82 -3.93 9.06 -5.87
N VAL A 83 -4.01 8.36 -4.73
CA VAL A 83 -3.06 8.46 -3.64
C VAL A 83 -2.63 7.08 -3.20
N VAL A 84 -1.33 6.92 -2.98
CA VAL A 84 -0.72 5.71 -2.46
C VAL A 84 -0.09 6.02 -1.11
N PHE A 85 -0.65 5.41 -0.06
CA PHE A 85 -0.06 5.36 1.27
C PHE A 85 0.72 4.06 1.42
N HIS A 86 2.04 4.19 1.35
CA HIS A 86 2.99 3.10 1.55
C HIS A 86 3.32 3.00 3.04
N ILE A 87 2.74 2.03 3.74
CA ILE A 87 2.90 1.86 5.19
C ILE A 87 4.11 0.95 5.44
N LEU A 88 5.06 1.41 6.25
CA LEU A 88 6.26 0.65 6.60
C LEU A 88 6.47 0.66 8.11
N ASP A 89 6.95 -0.46 8.66
CA ASP A 89 7.40 -0.49 10.04
C ASP A 89 8.81 0.12 10.17
N PRO A 90 9.10 0.90 11.23
CA PRO A 90 10.44 1.43 11.45
C PRO A 90 11.53 0.35 11.50
N GLN A 91 11.22 -0.85 11.99
CA GLN A 91 12.17 -1.97 11.97
C GLN A 91 12.45 -2.45 10.56
N GLU A 92 11.46 -2.43 9.65
CA GLU A 92 11.67 -2.77 8.25
C GLU A 92 12.51 -1.69 7.57
N GLN A 93 12.22 -0.41 7.79
CA GLN A 93 12.99 0.68 7.15
C GLN A 93 14.43 0.79 7.63
N ARG A 94 14.67 0.48 8.91
CA ARG A 94 16.00 0.65 9.54
C ARG A 94 16.76 -0.68 9.66
N PHE A 95 16.07 -1.78 9.39
CA PHE A 95 16.52 -3.16 9.58
C PHE A 95 17.17 -3.38 10.95
N GLN A 96 16.45 -2.99 12.01
CA GLN A 96 16.93 -3.02 13.40
C GLN A 96 16.48 -4.29 14.12
N PHE A 97 16.76 -5.45 13.52
CA PHE A 97 16.47 -6.74 14.14
C PHE A 97 17.61 -7.15 15.10
N PRO A 98 17.30 -7.84 16.21
CA PRO A 98 18.31 -8.34 17.15
C PRO A 98 19.18 -9.44 16.50
N GLN A 99 20.07 -10.06 17.30
CA GLN A 99 20.86 -11.24 16.94
C GLN A 99 20.09 -12.28 16.10
N VAL A 100 20.81 -13.19 15.42
CA VAL A 100 20.27 -14.26 14.55
C VAL A 100 18.86 -14.69 14.97
N PHE A 101 17.89 -14.40 14.11
CA PHE A 101 16.48 -14.61 14.38
C PHE A 101 15.83 -15.44 13.29
N ARG A 102 14.70 -16.05 13.62
CA ARG A 102 13.89 -16.82 12.68
C ARG A 102 12.70 -15.95 12.27
N MET A 103 12.60 -15.64 10.99
CA MET A 103 11.43 -14.96 10.44
C MET A 103 10.46 -16.01 9.92
N GLU A 104 9.18 -15.90 10.30
CA GLU A 104 8.09 -16.71 9.78
C GLU A 104 7.24 -15.85 8.87
N ASP A 105 7.10 -16.29 7.62
CA ASP A 105 6.16 -15.69 6.68
C ASP A 105 4.73 -15.97 7.16
N MET A 106 3.96 -14.91 7.41
CA MET A 106 2.59 -15.00 7.88
C MET A 106 1.64 -15.66 6.86
N GLU A 107 1.97 -15.61 5.57
CA GLU A 107 1.12 -16.16 4.51
C GLU A 107 1.39 -17.66 4.28
N THR A 108 2.67 -18.05 4.26
CA THR A 108 3.07 -19.43 3.92
C THR A 108 3.52 -20.28 5.10
N ARG A 109 3.69 -19.69 6.29
CA ARG A 109 4.32 -20.31 7.47
C ARG A 109 5.77 -20.75 7.23
N ARG A 110 6.40 -20.31 6.13
CA ARG A 110 7.79 -20.64 5.83
C ARG A 110 8.70 -19.91 6.80
N GLN A 111 9.66 -20.65 7.35
CA GLN A 111 10.63 -20.10 8.27
C GLN A 111 11.98 -19.92 7.58
N VAL A 112 12.57 -18.72 7.74
CA VAL A 112 13.91 -18.39 7.26
C VAL A 112 14.74 -17.91 8.44
N VAL A 113 15.93 -18.48 8.60
CA VAL A 113 16.92 -17.98 9.55
C VAL A 113 17.64 -16.80 8.91
N MET A 114 17.60 -15.64 9.56
CA MET A 114 18.31 -14.45 9.11
C MET A 114 19.47 -14.13 10.03
N VAL A 115 20.61 -13.83 9.42
CA VAL A 115 21.79 -13.27 10.09
C VAL A 115 21.85 -11.79 9.72
N PRO A 116 21.41 -10.86 10.60
CA PRO A 116 21.24 -9.46 10.23
C PRO A 116 22.48 -8.83 9.61
N GLU A 117 23.66 -9.11 10.13
CA GLU A 117 24.94 -8.58 9.65
C GLU A 117 25.23 -8.92 8.18
N VAL A 118 24.70 -10.05 7.69
CA VAL A 118 24.91 -10.52 6.31
C VAL A 118 23.88 -9.92 5.36
N VAL A 119 22.63 -9.77 5.79
CA VAL A 119 21.50 -9.42 4.91
C VAL A 119 21.14 -7.93 4.94
N ARG A 120 21.53 -7.19 5.97
CA ARG A 120 21.09 -5.83 6.23
C ARG A 120 21.38 -4.86 5.08
N GLU A 121 22.61 -4.85 4.60
CA GLU A 121 23.04 -3.91 3.56
C GLU A 121 22.22 -4.12 2.27
N GLU A 122 22.16 -5.36 1.81
CA GLU A 122 21.43 -5.72 0.60
C GLU A 122 19.93 -5.49 0.74
N TYR A 123 19.34 -5.84 1.89
CA TYR A 123 17.92 -5.57 2.16
C TYR A 123 17.61 -4.07 2.09
N LEU A 124 18.37 -3.23 2.78
CA LEU A 124 18.15 -1.78 2.78
C LEU A 124 18.36 -1.18 1.39
N ARG A 125 19.33 -1.69 0.63
CA ARG A 125 19.55 -1.28 -0.77
C ARG A 125 18.34 -1.60 -1.63
N LEU A 126 17.78 -2.81 -1.52
CA LEU A 126 16.59 -3.24 -2.26
C LEU A 126 15.36 -2.44 -1.85
N MET A 127 15.13 -2.25 -0.54
CA MET A 127 14.00 -1.48 -0.01
C MET A 127 14.04 -0.02 -0.47
N ASN A 128 15.20 0.65 -0.35
CA ASN A 128 15.35 2.03 -0.79
C ASN A 128 15.16 2.17 -2.31
N ARG A 129 15.69 1.22 -3.09
CA ARG A 129 15.45 1.18 -4.54
C ARG A 129 13.96 1.04 -4.84
N HIS A 130 13.25 0.19 -4.11
CA HIS A 130 11.81 -0.01 -4.26
C HIS A 130 11.02 1.26 -4.01
N ILE A 131 11.30 1.94 -2.89
CA ILE A 131 10.68 3.22 -2.52
C ILE A 131 10.95 4.29 -3.58
N GLU A 132 12.17 4.41 -4.06
CA GLU A 132 12.55 5.42 -5.07
C GLU A 132 11.90 5.11 -6.44
N THR A 133 11.78 3.83 -6.82
CA THR A 133 11.03 3.44 -8.02
C THR A 133 9.58 3.91 -7.92
N PHE A 134 8.89 3.62 -6.82
CA PHE A 134 7.52 4.07 -6.63
C PHE A 134 7.39 5.58 -6.63
N LYS A 135 8.26 6.28 -5.92
CA LYS A 135 8.27 7.75 -5.87
C LYS A 135 8.42 8.37 -7.25
N LYS A 136 9.34 7.85 -8.06
CA LYS A 136 9.57 8.31 -9.44
C LYS A 136 8.37 8.01 -10.34
N GLU A 137 7.93 6.77 -10.39
CA GLU A 137 6.87 6.33 -11.31
C GLU A 137 5.51 6.94 -10.95
N CYS A 138 5.17 7.04 -9.65
CA CYS A 138 3.98 7.75 -9.20
C CYS A 138 4.03 9.24 -9.57
N GLY A 139 5.19 9.89 -9.42
CA GLY A 139 5.39 11.28 -9.84
C GLY A 139 5.14 11.49 -11.34
N ILE A 140 5.66 10.60 -12.20
CA ILE A 140 5.42 10.63 -13.65
C ILE A 140 3.94 10.44 -13.98
N LEU A 141 3.24 9.58 -13.23
CA LEU A 141 1.81 9.31 -13.43
C LEU A 141 0.89 10.40 -12.82
N GLY A 142 1.43 11.35 -12.05
CA GLY A 142 0.64 12.31 -11.27
C GLY A 142 -0.20 11.62 -10.20
N VAL A 143 0.39 10.66 -9.50
CA VAL A 143 -0.16 9.95 -8.34
C VAL A 143 0.54 10.47 -7.10
N ASP A 144 -0.21 10.89 -6.08
CA ASP A 144 0.37 11.27 -4.81
C ASP A 144 0.94 10.02 -4.12
N TYR A 145 2.22 10.02 -3.78
CA TYR A 145 2.89 8.90 -3.11
C TYR A 145 3.49 9.35 -1.79
N LEU A 146 3.05 8.72 -0.70
CA LEU A 146 3.51 9.04 0.65
C LEU A 146 3.94 7.76 1.36
N VAL A 147 5.12 7.82 1.96
CA VAL A 147 5.62 6.78 2.86
C VAL A 147 5.24 7.15 4.28
N LEU A 148 4.56 6.25 4.97
CA LEU A 148 4.08 6.42 6.33
C LEU A 148 4.71 5.36 7.24
N GLU A 149 5.21 5.79 8.40
CA GLU A 149 5.74 4.89 9.43
C GLU A 149 4.64 4.50 10.43
N THR A 150 4.54 3.22 10.78
CA THR A 150 3.57 2.70 11.76
C THR A 150 3.74 3.28 13.17
N SER A 151 4.94 3.80 13.49
CA SER A 151 5.22 4.45 14.78
C SER A 151 4.76 5.90 14.88
N ARG A 152 4.28 6.50 13.77
CA ARG A 152 3.82 7.89 13.78
C ARG A 152 2.32 7.93 14.08
N PRO A 153 1.86 8.89 14.90
CA PRO A 153 0.44 9.16 15.07
C PRO A 153 -0.27 9.41 13.72
N LEU A 154 -1.45 8.81 13.55
CA LEU A 154 -2.21 8.87 12.30
C LEU A 154 -2.64 10.29 11.94
N ASP A 155 -2.98 11.10 12.94
CA ASP A 155 -3.34 12.51 12.79
C ASP A 155 -2.21 13.32 12.12
N TYR A 156 -0.95 13.06 12.47
CA TYR A 156 0.20 13.70 11.84
C TYR A 156 0.32 13.31 10.36
N ALA A 157 0.17 12.01 10.05
CA ALA A 157 0.25 11.51 8.68
C ALA A 157 -0.86 12.12 7.79
N LEU A 158 -2.09 12.15 8.29
CA LEU A 158 -3.23 12.72 7.59
C LEU A 158 -3.10 14.24 7.42
N TYR A 159 -2.65 14.95 8.45
CA TYR A 159 -2.41 16.38 8.38
C TYR A 159 -1.37 16.74 7.32
N SER A 160 -0.23 16.04 7.32
CA SER A 160 0.84 16.27 6.34
C SER A 160 0.36 16.06 4.89
N TYR A 161 -0.45 15.02 4.67
CA TYR A 161 -1.06 14.76 3.38
C TYR A 161 -2.03 15.87 2.95
N LEU A 162 -3.02 16.20 3.80
CA LEU A 162 -4.03 17.22 3.48
C LEU A 162 -3.41 18.60 3.25
N TYR A 163 -2.40 18.95 4.04
CA TYR A 163 -1.65 20.21 3.89
C TYR A 163 -0.91 20.28 2.55
N THR A 164 -0.25 19.20 2.14
CA THR A 164 0.48 19.13 0.87
C THR A 164 -0.48 19.29 -0.31
N ARG A 165 -1.61 18.57 -0.27
CA ARG A 165 -2.62 18.63 -1.33
C ARG A 165 -3.29 20.00 -1.46
N HIS A 166 -3.55 20.68 -0.33
CA HIS A 166 -4.06 22.05 -0.36
C HIS A 166 -3.09 23.04 -1.03
N LYS A 167 -1.77 22.81 -0.96
CA LYS A 167 -0.78 23.67 -1.63
C LYS A 167 -0.58 23.37 -3.11
N SER A 168 -0.92 22.15 -3.54
CA SER A 168 -0.75 21.69 -4.92
C SER A 168 -2.01 21.90 -5.79
N MET A 169 -3.13 22.27 -5.17
CA MET A 169 -4.35 22.78 -5.84
C MET A 169 -4.29 24.30 -5.97
#